data_AF-A0A1I5NCB1-F1
#
_entry.id   AF-A0A1I5NCB1-F1
#
_cell.length_a   1.000
_cell.length_b   1.000
_cell.length_c   1.000
_cell.angle_alpha   90.00
_cell.angle_beta   90.00
_cell.angle_gamma   90.00
#
_symmetry.space_group_name_H-M   'P 1'
#
loop_
_entity.id
_entity.type
_entity.pdbx_description
1 polymer ?
#
loop_
_entity_poly.entity_id
_entity_poly.type
_entity_poly.pdbx_seq_one_letter_code
_entity_poly.pdbx_strand_id
1 'polypeptide(L)'
;MENLETLLKQAVPDSMGKVRISADDFLEQWQAGKCELLDIRINAETRVWKMGFGLAIPADELSERLEELPRDKLLVVACPQSDRSGIARSYLAA
;
A
#
# COMPACT_ATOMS: atom_id res chain seq x y z
N MET A 1 -8.75 14.09 -3.49
CA MET A 1 -7.31 13.80 -3.64
C MET A 1 -6.60 14.51 -2.51
N GLU A 2 -5.90 13.75 -1.65
CA GLU A 2 -5.03 14.34 -0.61
C GLU A 2 -3.77 14.84 -1.32
N ASN A 3 -3.43 16.12 -1.23
CA ASN A 3 -2.18 16.60 -1.81
C ASN A 3 -0.99 16.32 -0.88
N LEU A 4 0.24 16.44 -1.39
CA LEU A 4 1.47 16.23 -0.61
C LEU A 4 1.53 17.09 0.66
N GLU A 5 0.99 18.32 0.61
CA GLU A 5 0.89 19.20 1.79
C GLU A 5 0.02 18.62 2.91
N THR A 6 -1.08 17.96 2.55
CA THR A 6 -1.97 17.29 3.51
C THR A 6 -1.25 16.11 4.17
N LEU A 7 -0.50 15.33 3.40
CA LEU A 7 0.29 14.21 3.90
C LEU A 7 1.40 14.67 4.86
N LEU A 8 2.07 15.78 4.52
CA LEU A 8 3.12 16.34 5.36
C LEU A 8 2.57 16.78 6.74
N LYS A 9 1.36 17.35 6.78
CA LYS A 9 0.70 17.73 8.05
C LYS A 9 0.32 16.50 8.89
N GLN A 10 0.12 15.35 8.27
CA GLN A 10 -0.19 14.08 8.95
C GLN A 10 1.08 13.31 9.38
N ALA A 11 2.27 13.70 8.91
CA ALA A 11 3.55 13.06 9.25
C ALA A 11 4.06 13.47 10.65
N VAL A 12 3.19 13.41 11.66
CA VAL A 12 3.49 13.70 13.07
C VAL A 12 3.19 12.44 13.92
N PRO A 13 3.89 12.22 15.05
CA PRO A 13 3.77 10.99 15.85
C PRO A 13 2.32 10.58 16.16
N ASP A 14 1.47 11.54 16.52
CA ASP A 14 0.06 11.30 16.88
C ASP A 14 -0.82 10.80 15.71
N SER A 15 -0.42 11.10 14.47
CA SER A 15 -1.14 10.74 13.25
C SER A 15 -0.56 9.52 12.55
N MET A 16 0.68 9.14 12.87
CA MET A 16 1.37 8.00 12.23
C MET A 16 0.71 6.65 12.51
N GLY A 17 -0.04 6.52 13.59
CA GLY A 17 -0.87 5.33 13.85
C GLY A 17 -2.03 5.17 12.86
N LYS A 18 -2.49 6.25 12.24
CA LYS A 18 -3.65 6.25 11.32
C LYS A 18 -3.27 5.92 9.88
N VAL A 19 -2.00 6.01 9.53
CA VAL A 19 -1.49 5.69 8.18
C VAL A 19 -0.97 4.25 8.08
N ARG A 20 -1.02 3.49 9.18
CA ARG A 20 -0.65 2.09 9.25
C ARG A 20 -1.87 1.27 9.61
N ILE A 21 -1.90 0.04 9.11
CA ILE A 21 -2.91 -0.96 9.46
C ILE A 21 -2.18 -2.16 10.07
N SER A 22 -2.75 -2.76 11.12
CA SER A 22 -2.24 -4.01 11.66
C SER A 22 -2.55 -5.17 10.71
N ALA A 23 -1.86 -6.29 10.84
CA ALA A 23 -2.15 -7.47 10.03
C ALA A 23 -3.56 -8.01 10.29
N ASP A 24 -4.02 -7.98 11.54
CA ASP A 24 -5.34 -8.46 11.96
C ASP A 24 -6.45 -7.57 11.37
N ASP A 25 -6.33 -6.25 11.51
CA ASP A 25 -7.29 -5.30 10.93
C ASP A 25 -7.32 -5.40 9.39
N PHE A 26 -6.14 -5.58 8.77
CA PHE A 26 -6.06 -5.78 7.33
C PHE A 26 -6.84 -7.03 6.91
N LEU A 27 -6.62 -8.16 7.58
CA LEU A 27 -7.30 -9.42 7.25
C LEU A 27 -8.81 -9.30 7.42
N GLU A 28 -9.29 -8.67 8.50
CA GLU A 28 -10.72 -8.42 8.71
C GLU A 28 -11.33 -7.60 7.56
N GLN A 29 -10.68 -6.49 7.18
CA GLN A 29 -11.19 -5.60 6.14
C GLN A 29 -11.08 -6.21 4.74
N TRP A 30 -10.03 -7.00 4.49
CA TRP A 30 -9.81 -7.71 3.22
C TRP A 30 -10.85 -8.81 3.03
N GLN A 31 -11.11 -9.61 4.07
CA GLN A 31 -12.18 -10.62 4.06
C GLN A 31 -13.57 -10.00 3.87
N ALA A 32 -13.79 -8.79 4.41
CA ALA A 32 -15.01 -8.02 4.18
C ALA A 32 -15.07 -7.37 2.78
N GLY A 33 -14.05 -7.52 1.94
CA GLY A 33 -13.99 -6.97 0.57
C GLY A 33 -13.80 -5.44 0.51
N LYS A 34 -13.42 -4.80 1.62
CA LYS A 34 -13.31 -3.33 1.74
C LYS A 34 -11.96 -2.79 1.33
N CYS A 35 -10.93 -3.62 1.32
CA CYS A 35 -9.59 -3.25 0.90
C CYS A 35 -8.96 -4.30 -0.02
N GLU A 36 -7.89 -3.91 -0.70
CA GLU A 36 -7.05 -4.79 -1.50
C GLU A 36 -5.58 -4.62 -1.11
N LEU A 37 -4.84 -5.72 -1.09
CA LEU A 37 -3.40 -5.69 -0.85
C LEU A 37 -2.64 -5.34 -2.13
N LEU A 38 -1.72 -4.40 -2.03
CA LEU A 38 -0.74 -4.07 -3.06
C LEU A 38 0.67 -4.39 -2.55
N ASP A 39 1.22 -5.54 -2.94
CA ASP A 39 2.61 -5.94 -2.67
C ASP A 39 3.54 -5.30 -3.71
N ILE A 40 4.36 -4.34 -3.24
CA ILE A 40 5.29 -3.58 -4.08
C ILE A 40 6.73 -4.08 -4.02
N ARG A 41 6.93 -5.29 -3.50
CA ARG A 41 8.23 -5.95 -3.49
C ARG A 41 8.71 -6.22 -4.90
N ILE A 42 10.02 -6.15 -5.09
CA ILE A 42 10.62 -6.40 -6.41
C ILE A 42 10.52 -7.88 -6.77
N ASN A 43 10.58 -8.17 -8.07
CA ASN A 43 10.47 -9.53 -8.60
C ASN A 43 11.45 -10.53 -7.96
N ALA A 44 12.62 -10.08 -7.51
CA ALA A 44 13.58 -10.93 -6.80
C ALA A 44 13.08 -11.38 -5.41
N GLU A 45 12.40 -10.50 -4.68
CA GLU A 45 11.83 -10.79 -3.35
C GLU A 45 10.61 -11.73 -3.47
N THR A 46 9.73 -11.47 -4.44
CA THR A 46 8.49 -12.26 -4.63
C THR A 46 8.75 -13.65 -5.23
N ARG A 47 9.87 -13.84 -5.93
CA ARG A 47 10.34 -15.16 -6.39
C ARG A 47 10.71 -16.10 -5.26
N VAL A 48 11.23 -15.57 -4.14
CA VAL A 48 11.56 -16.39 -2.96
C VAL A 48 10.30 -16.78 -2.22
N TRP A 49 9.41 -15.81 -1.97
CA TRP A 49 8.14 -16.05 -1.31
C TRP A 49 7.12 -14.92 -1.58
N LYS A 50 5.85 -15.30 -1.72
CA LYS A 50 4.72 -14.40 -1.98
C LYS A 50 3.48 -14.79 -1.16
N MET A 51 2.65 -13.78 -0.85
CA MET A 51 1.44 -13.92 -0.02
C MET A 51 0.37 -14.81 -0.67
N GLY A 52 0.39 -14.96 -2.00
CA GLY A 52 -0.56 -15.79 -2.74
C GLY A 52 -1.92 -15.12 -3.00
N PHE A 53 -2.13 -13.91 -2.48
CA PHE A 53 -3.30 -13.06 -2.72
C PHE A 53 -2.84 -11.59 -2.86
N GLY A 54 -3.76 -10.73 -3.33
CA GLY A 54 -3.47 -9.33 -3.61
C GLY A 54 -2.80 -9.09 -4.96
N LEU A 55 -2.57 -7.82 -5.24
CA LEU A 55 -1.86 -7.34 -6.43
C LEU A 55 -0.35 -7.38 -6.16
N ALA A 56 0.41 -7.91 -7.12
CA ALA A 56 1.87 -7.89 -7.09
C ALA A 56 2.37 -6.95 -8.20
N ILE A 57 2.66 -5.70 -7.82
CA ILE A 57 3.15 -4.67 -8.74
C ILE A 57 4.40 -4.06 -8.12
N PRO A 58 5.61 -4.45 -8.59
CA PRO A 58 6.86 -3.90 -8.09
C PRO A 58 6.89 -2.37 -8.07
N ALA A 59 7.54 -1.78 -7.08
CA ALA A 59 7.58 -0.33 -6.89
C ALA A 59 8.11 0.44 -8.13
N ASP A 60 9.05 -0.16 -8.86
CA ASP A 60 9.66 0.36 -10.09
C ASP A 60 8.73 0.29 -11.32
N GLU A 61 7.70 -0.54 -11.29
CA GLU A 61 6.69 -0.68 -12.35
C GLU A 61 5.38 0.07 -12.02
N LEU A 62 5.22 0.54 -10.77
CA LEU A 62 3.95 1.03 -10.25
C LEU A 62 3.38 2.22 -11.02
N SER A 63 4.22 3.18 -11.43
CA SER A 63 3.77 4.37 -12.16
C SER A 63 3.22 4.05 -13.56
N GLU A 64 3.64 2.93 -14.14
CA GLU A 64 3.21 2.50 -15.47
C GLU A 64 1.95 1.61 -15.42
N ARG A 65 1.65 1.02 -14.25
CA ARG A 65 0.60 0.01 -14.06
C ARG A 65 -0.57 0.49 -13.20
N LEU A 66 -0.78 1.81 -13.12
CA LEU A 66 -1.84 2.43 -12.31
C LEU A 66 -3.26 2.00 -12.73
N GLU A 67 -3.44 1.57 -13.97
CA GLU A 67 -4.74 1.11 -14.48
C GLU A 67 -5.19 -0.25 -13.92
N GLU A 68 -4.26 -1.04 -13.38
CA GLU A 68 -4.55 -2.33 -12.74
C GLU A 68 -5.09 -2.16 -11.31
N LEU A 69 -4.98 -0.96 -10.74
CA LEU A 69 -5.37 -0.69 -9.36
C LEU A 69 -6.90 -0.49 -9.24
N PRO A 70 -7.57 -1.20 -8.32
CA PRO A 70 -8.99 -0.97 -8.05
C PRO A 70 -9.18 0.45 -7.51
N ARG A 71 -10.09 1.20 -8.13
CA ARG A 71 -10.40 2.60 -7.74
C ARG A 71 -11.55 2.69 -6.74
N ASP A 72 -12.24 1.58 -6.51
CA ASP A 72 -13.41 1.45 -5.64
C ASP A 72 -13.07 0.88 -4.25
N LYS A 73 -11.82 0.46 -4.03
CA LYS A 73 -11.35 -0.17 -2.79
C LYS A 73 -10.24 0.63 -2.12
N LEU A 74 -10.11 0.48 -0.81
CA LEU A 74 -8.94 0.97 -0.08
C LEU A 74 -7.71 0.13 -0.45
N LEU A 75 -6.62 0.75 -0.88
CA LEU A 75 -5.36 0.06 -1.14
C LEU A 75 -4.51 -0.01 0.14
N VAL A 76 -4.08 -1.21 0.51
CA VAL A 76 -3.09 -1.43 1.58
C VAL A 76 -1.78 -1.80 0.94
N VAL A 77 -0.79 -0.90 1.03
CA VAL A 77 0.51 -1.07 0.35
C VAL A 77 1.50 -1.75 1.29
N ALA A 78 2.12 -2.83 0.83
CA ALA A 78 3.04 -3.63 1.62
C ALA A 78 4.42 -3.76 0.97
N CYS A 79 5.46 -3.68 1.79
CA CYS A 79 6.81 -4.10 1.48
C CYS A 79 7.40 -4.79 2.75
N PRO A 80 8.64 -5.31 2.76
CA PRO A 80 9.16 -6.02 3.92
C PRO A 80 9.25 -5.16 5.17
N GLN A 81 9.36 -3.84 4.99
CA GLN A 81 9.40 -2.83 6.04
C GLN A 81 8.41 -1.70 5.69
N SER A 82 8.58 -0.49 6.22
CA SER A 82 7.66 0.65 5.99
C SER A 82 8.15 1.70 4.99
N ASP A 83 9.33 1.52 4.40
CA ASP A 83 9.96 2.58 3.59
C ASP A 83 9.31 2.71 2.21
N ARG A 84 9.43 1.66 1.39
CA ARG A 84 8.89 1.66 0.01
C ARG A 84 7.37 1.79 0.02
N SER A 85 6.70 1.15 0.97
CA SER A 85 5.23 1.23 1.08
C SER A 85 4.76 2.62 1.47
N GLY A 86 5.49 3.32 2.33
CA GLY A 86 5.21 4.72 2.67
C GLY A 86 5.37 5.65 1.46
N ILE A 87 6.43 5.47 0.67
CA ILE A 87 6.67 6.25 -0.55
C ILE A 87 5.57 5.98 -1.59
N ALA A 88 5.30 4.71 -1.89
CA ALA A 88 4.26 4.32 -2.85
C ALA A 88 2.86 4.80 -2.42
N ARG A 89 2.50 4.68 -1.14
CA ARG A 89 1.25 5.24 -0.60
C ARG A 89 1.18 6.76 -0.76
N SER A 90 2.30 7.46 -0.61
CA SER A 90 2.35 8.92 -0.80
C SER A 90 2.16 9.29 -2.27
N TYR A 91 2.80 8.54 -3.18
CA TYR A 91 2.64 8.70 -4.62
C TYR A 91 1.20 8.43 -5.09
N LEU A 92 0.55 7.38 -4.58
CA LEU A 92 -0.82 7.01 -4.95
C LEU A 92 -1.89 7.96 -4.40
N ALA A 93 -1.61 8.65 -3.30
CA ALA A 93 -2.56 9.57 -2.68
C ALA A 93 -2.52 10.99 -3.27
N ALA A 94 -1.34 11.40 -3.78
CA ALA A 94 -1.04 12.72 -4.33
C ALA A 94 -1.77 12.99 -5.65
#